data_AF-A0AAV7KEB3-F1
#
_entry.id   AF-A0AAV7KEB3-F1
#
_cell.length_a   1.000
_cell.length_b   1.000
_cell.length_c   1.000
_cell.angle_alpha   90.00
_cell.angle_beta   90.00
_cell.angle_gamma   90.00
#
_symmetry.space_group_name_H-M   'P 1'
#
loop_
_entity.id
_entity.type
_entity.pdbx_description
1 polymer ?
#
loop_
_entity_poly.entity_id
_entity_poly.type
_entity_poly.pdbx_seq_one_letter_code
_entity_poly.pdbx_strand_id
1 'polypeptide(L)'
;MSHSTTCVFVHGVTPDFRTFEEFVQLLRMKGRTTGVDIFNVVKDVLEEFNLNLDNIFDVTTDGAPATVGKENGIAALLEKYCKVNGNQRDLIKIHRLIHKEALCAESIKLKNVSWKQL
;
A
#
# COMPACT_ATOMS: atom_id res chain seq x y z
N MET A 1 10.52 13.53 -19.80
CA MET A 1 10.69 12.53 -18.72
C MET A 1 9.41 12.50 -17.93
N SER A 2 8.75 11.35 -17.76
CA SER A 2 7.63 11.28 -16.82
C SER A 2 8.19 11.32 -15.40
N HIS A 3 7.57 12.15 -14.56
CA HIS A 3 7.81 12.14 -13.13
C HIS A 3 6.66 11.34 -12.52
N SER A 4 6.99 10.37 -11.68
CA SER A 4 5.98 9.69 -10.86
C SER A 4 6.25 9.99 -9.40
N THR A 5 5.18 10.02 -8.62
CA THR A 5 5.24 10.24 -7.18
C THR A 5 4.57 9.07 -6.50
N THR A 6 5.20 8.57 -5.43
CA THR A 6 4.66 7.51 -4.60
C THR A 6 4.36 8.10 -3.23
N CYS A 7 3.14 7.90 -2.76
CA CYS A 7 2.73 8.25 -1.42
C CYS A 7 2.67 6.96 -0.58
N VAL A 8 3.19 6.99 0.64
CA VAL A 8 3.12 5.87 1.58
C VAL A 8 2.29 6.30 2.79
N PHE A 9 1.27 5.51 3.07
CA PHE A 9 0.44 5.63 4.27
C PHE A 9 0.56 4.35 5.08
N VAL A 10 0.43 4.46 6.40
CA VAL A 10 0.31 3.33 7.31
C VAL A 10 -1.08 3.37 7.93
N HIS A 11 -1.81 2.26 7.80
CA HIS A 11 -3.09 2.07 8.46
C HIS A 11 -2.90 1.16 9.64
N GLY A 12 -3.50 1.52 10.77
CA GLY A 12 -3.41 0.75 11.98
C GLY A 12 -4.72 0.67 12.72
N VAL A 13 -4.79 -0.33 13.60
CA VAL A 13 -5.89 -0.50 14.54
C VAL A 13 -5.28 -0.56 15.93
N THR A 14 -5.78 0.28 16.82
CA THR A 14 -5.38 0.34 18.23
C THR A 14 -6.06 -0.78 19.04
N PRO A 15 -5.55 -1.15 20.23
CA PRO A 15 -6.16 -2.19 21.06
C PRO A 15 -7.61 -1.94 21.46
N ASP A 16 -8.07 -0.69 21.46
CA ASP A 16 -9.46 -0.29 21.71
C ASP A 16 -10.25 -0.10 20.40
N PHE A 17 -9.80 -0.74 19.32
CA PHE A 17 -10.47 -0.83 18.02
C PHE A 17 -10.66 0.49 17.28
N ARG A 18 -9.86 1.52 17.58
CA ARG A 18 -9.83 2.74 16.76
C ARG A 18 -8.91 2.53 15.56
N THR A 19 -9.43 2.86 14.37
CA THR A 19 -8.67 2.88 13.12
C THR A 19 -7.99 4.24 12.96
N PHE A 20 -6.77 4.23 12.42
CA PHE A 20 -6.08 5.45 12.00
C PHE A 20 -5.37 5.23 10.67
N GLU A 21 -5.17 6.33 9.95
CA GLU A 21 -4.35 6.41 8.75
C GLU A 21 -3.36 7.55 8.96
N GLU A 22 -2.07 7.25 8.82
CA GLU A 22 -1.00 8.23 8.97
C GLU A 22 -0.22 8.33 7.65
N PHE A 23 -0.02 9.56 7.19
CA PHE A 23 0.87 9.84 6.08
C PHE A 23 2.32 9.70 6.54
N VAL A 24 3.08 8.84 5.87
CA VAL A 24 4.49 8.63 6.20
C VAL A 24 5.38 9.49 5.33
N GLN A 25 5.28 9.32 4.01
CA GLN A 25 6.11 10.09 3.09
C GLN A 25 5.54 10.19 1.68
N LEU A 26 5.98 11.24 0.98
CA LEU A 26 5.76 11.47 -0.44
C LEU A 26 7.11 11.49 -1.14
N LEU A 27 7.33 10.53 -2.04
CA LEU A 27 8.59 10.37 -2.75
C LEU A 27 8.45 10.68 -4.22
N ARG A 28 9.42 11.42 -4.74
CA ARG A 28 9.58 11.64 -6.17
C ARG A 28 10.44 10.53 -6.76
N MET A 29 9.83 9.73 -7.62
CA MET A 29 10.53 8.66 -8.33
C MET A 29 11.04 9.20 -9.67
N LYS A 30 12.35 9.07 -9.91
CA LYS A 30 12.99 9.52 -11.14
C LYS A 30 12.96 8.39 -12.18
N GLY A 31 12.47 8.68 -13.38
CA GLY A 31 12.47 7.72 -14.48
C GLY A 31 11.33 6.69 -14.35
N ARG A 32 11.62 5.44 -14.74
CA ARG A 32 10.63 4.35 -14.70
C ARG A 32 10.61 3.73 -13.30
N THR A 33 9.50 3.92 -12.59
CA THR A 33 9.27 3.32 -11.28
C THR A 33 8.88 1.85 -11.40
N THR A 34 9.65 0.98 -10.77
CA THR A 34 9.40 -0.46 -10.68
C THR A 34 8.85 -0.84 -9.31
N GLY A 35 8.30 -2.05 -9.18
CA GLY A 35 7.84 -2.54 -7.88
C GLY A 35 8.97 -2.70 -6.87
N VAL A 36 10.20 -2.93 -7.33
CA VAL A 36 11.41 -3.00 -6.49
C VAL A 36 11.73 -1.63 -5.91
N ASP A 37 11.65 -0.57 -6.70
CA ASP A 37 11.94 0.79 -6.23
C ASP A 37 10.94 1.21 -5.13
N ILE A 38 9.65 0.89 -5.32
CA ILE A 38 8.60 1.16 -4.33
C ILE A 38 8.78 0.26 -3.10
N PHE A 39 9.20 -1.00 -3.28
CA PHE A 39 9.45 -1.92 -2.16
C PHE A 39 10.58 -1.43 -1.26
N ASN A 40 11.71 -0.98 -1.82
CA ASN A 40 12.84 -0.48 -1.02
C ASN A 40 12.41 0.70 -0.16
N VAL A 41 11.63 1.62 -0.75
CA VAL A 41 11.01 2.75 -0.06
C VAL A 41 10.14 2.31 1.12
N VAL A 42 9.29 1.29 0.94
CA VAL A 42 8.44 0.77 2.02
C VAL A 42 9.27 0.03 3.06
N LYS A 43 10.28 -0.74 2.65
CA LYS A 43 11.22 -1.42 3.56
C LYS A 43 11.92 -0.43 4.47
N ASP A 44 12.44 0.66 3.91
CA ASP A 44 13.13 1.71 4.67
C ASP A 44 12.18 2.33 5.71
N VAL A 45 10.91 2.56 5.36
CA VAL A 45 9.87 3.01 6.30
C VAL A 45 9.65 1.98 7.43
N LEU A 46 9.51 0.70 7.11
CA LEU A 46 9.31 -0.33 8.13
C LEU A 46 10.49 -0.39 9.11
N GLU A 47 11.71 -0.21 8.61
CA GLU A 47 12.94 -0.21 9.41
C GLU A 47 13.09 1.08 10.23
N GLU A 48 12.85 2.25 9.64
CA GLU A 48 12.93 3.57 10.30
C GLU A 48 11.98 3.67 11.49
N PHE A 49 10.73 3.22 11.31
CA PHE A 49 9.71 3.24 12.37
C PHE A 49 9.74 1.99 13.26
N ASN A 50 10.69 1.07 13.03
CA ASN A 50 10.81 -0.19 13.75
C ASN A 50 9.48 -0.94 13.85
N LEU A 51 8.74 -0.97 12.74
CA LEU A 51 7.43 -1.60 12.67
C LEU A 51 7.59 -3.11 12.75
N ASN A 52 6.91 -3.72 13.72
CA ASN A 52 6.90 -5.17 13.84
C ASN A 52 6.21 -5.77 12.60
N LEU A 53 6.95 -6.57 11.83
CA LEU A 53 6.44 -7.21 10.62
C LEU A 53 5.27 -8.14 10.90
N ASP A 54 5.15 -8.71 12.10
CA ASP A 54 3.99 -9.49 12.51
C ASP A 54 2.71 -8.64 12.51
N ASN A 55 2.81 -7.33 12.71
CA ASN A 55 1.64 -6.44 12.70
C ASN A 55 1.22 -6.02 11.28
N ILE A 56 1.95 -6.45 10.24
CA ILE A 56 1.58 -6.18 8.85
C ILE A 56 0.60 -7.27 8.38
N PHE A 57 -0.65 -6.86 8.16
CA PHE A 57 -1.73 -7.76 7.73
C PHE A 57 -2.09 -7.62 6.26
N ASP A 58 -2.04 -6.39 5.73
CA ASP A 58 -2.41 -6.11 4.35
C ASP A 58 -1.48 -5.10 3.69
N VAL A 59 -1.57 -5.06 2.36
CA VAL A 59 -1.00 -4.00 1.53
C VAL A 59 -2.02 -3.60 0.48
N THR A 60 -2.26 -2.30 0.40
CA THR A 60 -3.16 -1.70 -0.59
C THR A 60 -2.37 -0.94 -1.63
N THR A 61 -2.64 -1.19 -2.91
CA THR A 61 -1.95 -0.50 -4.02
C THR A 61 -2.93 0.01 -5.08
N ASP A 62 -2.51 1.02 -5.83
CA ASP A 62 -3.25 1.63 -6.95
C ASP A 62 -3.46 0.69 -8.15
N GLY A 63 -2.84 -0.50 -8.12
CA GLY A 63 -3.00 -1.50 -9.14
C GLY A 63 -2.31 -1.19 -10.46
N ALA A 64 -1.33 -0.29 -10.47
CA ALA A 64 -0.42 -0.07 -11.59
C ALA A 64 0.42 -1.35 -11.90
N PRO A 65 0.96 -1.51 -13.12
CA PRO A 65 1.79 -2.67 -13.46
C PRO A 65 2.97 -2.92 -12.52
N ALA A 66 3.56 -1.85 -11.97
CA ALA A 66 4.64 -1.92 -10.98
C ALA A 66 4.18 -2.47 -9.62
N THR A 67 2.89 -2.43 -9.30
CA THR A 67 2.35 -2.84 -8.00
C THR A 67 1.72 -4.23 -8.00
N VAL A 68 1.32 -4.75 -9.18
CA VAL A 68 0.60 -6.05 -9.33
C VAL A 68 1.44 -7.20 -9.88
N GLY A 69 2.74 -7.00 -10.13
CA GLY A 69 3.61 -8.07 -10.64
C GLY A 69 3.65 -9.28 -9.70
N LYS A 70 3.46 -10.49 -10.24
CA LYS A 70 3.43 -11.73 -9.45
C LYS A 70 4.69 -11.97 -8.61
N GLU A 71 5.85 -11.62 -9.17
CA GLU A 71 7.16 -11.78 -8.52
C GLU A 71 7.77 -10.42 -8.13
N ASN A 72 7.68 -9.43 -9.04
CA ASN A 72 8.35 -8.14 -8.90
C ASN A 72 7.40 -6.99 -8.52
N GLY A 73 6.13 -7.28 -8.25
CA GLY A 73 5.20 -6.30 -7.71
C GLY A 73 5.48 -6.09 -6.22
N ILE A 74 5.27 -4.87 -5.73
CA ILE A 74 5.54 -4.54 -4.33
C ILE A 74 4.84 -5.51 -3.35
N ALA A 75 3.61 -5.91 -3.63
CA ALA A 75 2.87 -6.80 -2.74
C ALA A 75 3.51 -8.19 -2.62
N ALA A 76 4.12 -8.70 -3.69
CA ALA A 76 4.85 -9.97 -3.68
C ALA A 76 6.20 -9.83 -2.96
N LEU A 77 6.91 -8.74 -3.21
CA LEU A 77 8.18 -8.45 -2.57
C LEU A 77 8.03 -8.24 -1.05
N LEU A 78 7.00 -7.50 -0.62
CA LEU A 78 6.70 -7.26 0.79
C LEU A 78 6.32 -8.56 1.51
N GLU A 79 5.47 -9.39 0.91
CA GLU A 79 5.14 -10.69 1.49
C GLU A 79 6.37 -11.58 1.65
N LYS A 80 7.22 -11.65 0.63
CA LYS A 80 8.48 -12.39 0.70
C LYS A 80 9.38 -11.87 1.82
N TYR A 81 9.49 -10.55 1.94
CA TYR A 81 10.26 -9.89 3.00
C TYR A 81 9.73 -10.23 4.39
N CYS A 82 8.42 -10.18 4.62
CA CYS A 82 7.80 -10.59 5.87
C CYS A 82 8.11 -12.07 6.21
N LYS A 83 7.97 -12.96 5.22
CA LYS A 83 8.21 -14.41 5.39
C LYS A 83 9.65 -14.74 5.76
N VAL A 84 10.64 -14.13 5.09
CA VAL A 84 12.05 -14.38 5.41
C VAL A 84 12.47 -13.80 6.76
N ASN A 85 11.72 -12.82 7.27
CA ASN A 85 11.95 -12.19 8.58
C ASN A 85 11.01 -12.70 9.69
N GLY A 86 10.40 -13.87 9.50
CA GLY A 86 9.71 -14.61 10.57
C GLY A 86 8.18 -14.51 10.58
N ASN A 87 7.58 -13.57 9.85
CA ASN A 87 6.12 -13.51 9.74
C ASN A 87 5.63 -14.56 8.73
N GLN A 88 5.06 -15.66 9.25
CA GLN A 88 4.57 -16.78 8.45
C GLN A 88 3.15 -16.57 7.89
N ARG A 89 2.48 -15.45 8.20
CA ARG A 89 1.14 -15.18 7.67
C ARG A 89 1.21 -14.76 6.21
N ASP A 90 0.19 -15.16 5.45
CA ASP A 90 -0.01 -14.65 4.10
C ASP A 90 -0.49 -13.21 4.14
N LEU A 91 0.10 -12.37 3.30
CA LEU A 91 -0.22 -10.95 3.25
C LEU A 91 -1.50 -10.76 2.43
N ILE A 92 -2.47 -10.01 2.97
CA ILE A 92 -3.69 -9.66 2.22
C ILE A 92 -3.34 -8.57 1.19
N LYS A 93 -3.56 -8.86 -0.10
CA LYS A 93 -3.19 -7.96 -1.20
C LYS A 93 -4.45 -7.28 -1.74
N ILE A 94 -4.68 -6.03 -1.34
CA ILE A 94 -5.85 -5.27 -1.76
C ILE A 94 -5.50 -4.46 -3.00
N HIS A 95 -6.10 -4.86 -4.12
CA HIS A 95 -6.00 -4.12 -5.37
C HIS A 95 -7.05 -3.01 -5.41
N ARG A 96 -6.59 -1.77 -5.59
CA ARG A 96 -7.41 -0.58 -5.85
C ARG A 96 -8.52 -0.34 -4.84
N LEU A 97 -8.17 -0.25 -3.55
CA LEU A 97 -9.16 0.03 -2.48
C LEU A 97 -9.96 1.30 -2.78
N ILE A 98 -9.29 2.41 -3.11
CA ILE A 98 -9.94 3.69 -3.41
C ILE A 98 -10.96 3.57 -4.55
N HIS A 99 -10.61 2.84 -5.60
CA HIS A 99 -11.54 2.59 -6.71
C HIS A 99 -12.77 1.78 -6.26
N LYS A 100 -12.56 0.76 -5.41
CA LYS A 100 -13.67 -0.03 -4.84
C LYS A 100 -14.54 0.80 -3.92
N GLU A 101 -13.96 1.68 -3.10
CA GLU A 101 -14.71 2.60 -2.26
C GLU A 101 -15.56 3.56 -3.09
N ALA A 102 -15.00 4.11 -4.18
CA ALA A 102 -15.73 4.96 -5.12
C ALA A 102 -16.92 4.22 -5.76
N LEU A 103 -16.69 3.00 -6.25
CA LEU A 103 -17.75 2.15 -6.80
C LEU A 103 -18.83 1.80 -5.77
N CYS A 104 -18.41 1.45 -4.54
CA CYS A 104 -19.33 1.19 -3.45
C CYS A 104 -20.18 2.43 -3.16
N ALA A 105 -19.57 3.61 -3.00
CA ALA A 105 -20.26 4.86 -2.73
C ALA A 105 -21.28 5.23 -3.82
N GLU A 106 -20.94 4.99 -5.09
CA GLU A 106 -21.88 5.15 -6.21
C GLU A 106 -23.07 4.20 -6.08
N SER A 107 -22.82 2.92 -5.78
CA SER A 107 -23.87 1.90 -5.65
C SER A 107 -24.88 2.22 -4.53
N ILE A 108 -24.43 2.82 -3.43
CA ILE A 108 -25.28 3.22 -2.29
C ILE A 108 -25.78 4.68 -2.41
N LYS A 109 -25.52 5.35 -3.54
CA LYS A 109 -25.95 6.73 -3.85
C LYS A 109 -25.54 7.75 -2.78
N LEU A 110 -24.34 7.61 -2.21
CA LEU A 110 -23.79 8.63 -1.32
C LEU A 110 -23.49 9.89 -2.14
N LYS A 111 -24.41 10.86 -2.09
CA LYS A 111 -24.40 12.08 -2.92
C LYS A 111 -23.17 12.97 -2.74
N ASN A 112 -22.38 12.76 -1.68
CA ASN A 112 -21.28 13.64 -1.28
C ASN A 112 -19.89 13.02 -1.46
N VAL A 113 -19.78 11.82 -2.05
CA VAL A 113 -18.51 11.13 -2.27
C VAL A 113 -18.27 11.05 -3.77
N SER A 114 -17.74 12.12 -4.37
CA SER A 114 -17.41 12.14 -5.80
C SER A 114 -15.90 12.02 -6.02
N TRP A 115 -15.40 10.79 -6.11
CA TRP A 115 -14.02 10.52 -6.55
C TRP A 115 -14.06 10.18 -8.04
N LYS A 116 -14.33 11.17 -8.91
CA LYS A 116 -14.52 10.93 -10.35
C LYS A 116 -13.23 10.66 -11.14
N GLN A 117 -12.05 10.78 -10.53
CA GLN A 117 -10.77 10.64 -11.23
C GLN A 117 -9.67 10.14 -10.28
N LEU A 118 -9.72 8.86 -9.91
CA LEU A 118 -8.56 8.07 -9.47
C LEU A 118 -8.64 6.68 -10.10
#